data_AF-A0A6J4XD47-F1
#
_entry.id   AF-A0A6J4XD47-F1
#
_cell.length_a   1.000
_cell.length_b   1.000
_cell.length_c   1.000
_cell.angle_alpha   90.00
_cell.angle_beta   90.00
_cell.angle_gamma   90.00
#
_symmetry.space_group_name_H-M   'P 1'
#
loop_
_entity.id
_entity.type
_entity.pdbx_description
1 polymer ?
#
loop_
_entity_poly.entity_id
_entity_poly.type
_entity_poly.pdbx_seq_one_letter_code
_entity_poly.pdbx_strand_id
1 'polypeptide(L)'
;MLFIGYFSFDGEGSDGQACYGGFECIVHAEDAQKAVEQFEQHIAETRKEEDFLQQPKLSIFLDAILEVGEKVDGPTIAHFSECIGEAPPALHANLPINNSGACSSYEWHPGDLSDEEFEKLTENEYTREPFLKFD
;
A
#
# COMPACT_ATOMS: atom_id res chain seq x y z
N MET A 1 -12.83 16.69 1.89
CA MET A 1 -11.54 16.70 1.19
C MET A 1 -10.95 15.30 1.24
N LEU A 2 -10.06 14.95 0.30
CA LEU A 2 -9.41 13.65 0.26
C LEU A 2 -8.11 13.73 1.08
N PHE A 3 -7.88 12.76 1.95
CA PHE A 3 -6.65 12.65 2.73
C PHE A 3 -6.00 11.29 2.51
N ILE A 4 -4.69 11.28 2.31
CA ILE A 4 -3.86 10.08 2.22
C ILE A 4 -2.96 10.05 3.45
N GLY A 5 -3.14 9.04 4.30
CA GLY A 5 -2.24 8.76 5.41
C GLY A 5 -1.18 7.76 4.98
N TYR A 6 0.09 8.08 5.26
CA TYR A 6 1.23 7.19 5.05
C TYR A 6 1.62 6.58 6.40
N PHE A 7 1.60 5.25 6.46
CA PHE A 7 1.88 4.52 7.68
C PHE A 7 3.06 3.59 7.47
N SER A 8 3.93 3.53 8.47
CA SER A 8 4.92 2.47 8.61
C SER A 8 4.53 1.56 9.77
N PHE A 9 5.03 0.33 9.76
CA PHE A 9 4.86 -0.58 10.87
C PHE A 9 6.09 -1.43 11.13
N ASP A 10 6.25 -1.80 12.41
CA ASP A 10 7.13 -2.88 12.85
C ASP A 10 6.31 -3.95 13.58
N GLY A 11 6.69 -5.21 13.38
CA GLY A 11 5.98 -6.31 13.98
C GLY A 11 6.72 -7.63 13.94
N GLU A 12 5.98 -8.67 14.28
CA GLU A 12 6.44 -10.06 14.27
C GLU A 12 5.47 -10.88 13.42
N GLY A 13 5.99 -11.54 12.39
CA GLY A 13 5.24 -12.44 11.52
C GLY A 13 4.75 -13.67 12.28
N SER A 14 3.87 -14.45 11.65
CA SER A 14 3.32 -15.68 12.22
C SER A 14 4.39 -16.76 12.51
N ASP A 15 5.55 -16.66 11.86
CA ASP A 15 6.72 -17.51 12.05
C ASP A 15 7.70 -16.99 13.11
N GLY A 16 7.39 -15.87 13.77
CA GLY A 16 8.24 -15.24 14.79
C GLY A 16 9.35 -14.36 14.21
N GLN A 17 9.42 -14.17 12.89
CA GLN A 17 10.42 -13.29 12.28
C GLN A 17 9.99 -11.82 12.39
N ALA A 18 10.98 -10.93 12.53
CA ALA A 18 10.72 -9.50 12.45
C ALA A 18 10.18 -9.14 11.06
N CYS A 19 9.09 -8.39 11.02
CA CYS A 19 8.54 -7.85 9.79
C CYS A 19 8.36 -6.34 9.93
N TYR A 20 8.50 -5.65 8.81
CA TYR A 20 8.28 -4.22 8.71
C TYR A 20 7.72 -3.91 7.34
N GLY A 21 7.05 -2.79 7.24
CA GLY A 21 6.48 -2.36 5.98
C GLY A 21 5.78 -1.03 6.13
N GLY A 22 4.99 -0.70 5.13
CA GLY A 22 4.12 0.46 5.17
C GLY A 22 2.90 0.25 4.30
N PHE A 23 1.90 1.07 4.54
CA PHE A 23 0.68 1.11 3.73
C PHE A 23 0.13 2.53 3.72
N GLU A 24 -0.65 2.81 2.70
CA GLU A 24 -1.43 4.03 2.59
C GLU A 24 -2.89 3.77 2.93
N CYS A 25 -3.51 4.71 3.63
CA CYS A 25 -4.96 4.73 3.84
C CYS A 25 -5.56 6.01 3.27
N ILE A 26 -6.69 5.90 2.58
CA ILE A 26 -7.34 7.02 1.92
C ILE A 26 -8.72 7.23 2.54
N VAL A 27 -9.02 8.45 2.97
CA VAL A 27 -10.32 8.81 3.56
C VAL A 27 -10.84 10.14 3.02
N HIS A 28 -12.14 10.34 3.11
CA HIS A 28 -12.77 11.64 2.94
C HIS A 28 -13.08 12.25 4.31
N ALA A 29 -12.53 13.43 4.60
CA ALA A 29 -12.74 14.11 5.87
C ALA A 29 -12.92 15.62 5.71
N GLU A 30 -13.43 16.27 6.76
CA GLU A 30 -13.60 17.72 6.83
C GLU A 30 -12.28 18.46 7.08
N ASP A 31 -11.36 17.84 7.81
CA ASP A 31 -10.03 18.36 8.12
C ASP A 31 -9.07 17.21 8.46
N ALA A 32 -7.80 17.54 8.67
CA ALA A 32 -6.76 16.57 9.00
C ALA A 32 -7.00 15.83 10.33
N GLN A 33 -7.62 16.47 11.32
CA GLN A 33 -7.91 15.83 12.61
C GLN A 33 -8.99 14.75 12.43
N LYS A 34 -10.04 15.04 11.66
CA LYS A 34 -11.07 14.07 11.28
C LYS A 34 -10.52 12.97 10.39
N ALA A 35 -9.53 13.23 9.56
CA ALA A 35 -8.85 12.19 8.80
C ALA A 35 -8.13 11.22 9.74
N VAL A 36 -7.39 11.71 10.75
CA VAL A 36 -6.72 10.86 11.76
C VAL A 36 -7.71 9.96 12.49
N GLU A 37 -8.82 10.52 12.99
CA GLU A 37 -9.86 9.74 13.68
C GLU A 37 -10.40 8.61 12.78
N GLN A 38 -10.63 8.89 11.50
CA GLN A 38 -11.10 7.89 10.53
C GLN A 38 -10.04 6.84 10.22
N PHE A 39 -8.77 7.23 10.07
CA PHE A 39 -7.67 6.29 9.87
C PHE A 39 -7.55 5.32 11.05
N GLU A 40 -7.54 5.84 12.28
CA GLU A 40 -7.48 5.02 13.50
C GLU A 40 -8.63 4.02 13.56
N GLN A 41 -9.86 4.48 13.34
CA GLN A 41 -11.03 3.61 13.33
C GLN A 41 -10.91 2.52 12.26
N HIS A 42 -10.58 2.90 11.02
CA HIS A 42 -10.50 1.96 9.92
C HIS A 42 -9.39 0.92 10.12
N ILE A 43 -8.20 1.34 10.56
CA ILE A 43 -7.08 0.42 10.87
C ILE A 43 -7.47 -0.55 11.99
N ALA A 44 -8.16 -0.07 13.03
CA ALA A 44 -8.61 -0.92 14.14
C ALA A 44 -9.73 -1.89 13.73
N GLU A 45 -10.60 -1.52 12.80
CA GLU A 45 -11.61 -2.40 12.21
C GLU A 45 -10.95 -3.47 11.33
N THR A 46 -10.09 -3.05 10.39
CA THR A 46 -9.34 -3.95 9.52
C THR A 46 -8.53 -4.97 10.29
N ARG A 47 -7.87 -4.59 11.40
CA ARG A 47 -7.12 -5.52 12.24
C ARG A 47 -7.98 -6.68 12.77
N LYS A 48 -9.29 -6.51 12.91
CA LYS A 48 -10.18 -7.58 13.40
C LYS A 48 -10.54 -8.59 12.30
N GLU A 49 -10.42 -8.18 11.05
CA GLU A 49 -10.93 -8.92 9.90
C GLU A 49 -9.79 -9.54 9.07
N GLU A 50 -8.64 -8.87 9.02
CA GLU A 50 -7.58 -9.20 8.06
C GLU A 50 -6.30 -9.72 8.70
N ASP A 51 -5.81 -10.86 8.19
CA ASP A 51 -4.66 -11.59 8.74
C ASP A 51 -3.36 -10.77 8.73
N PHE A 52 -3.14 -9.92 7.71
CA PHE A 52 -1.88 -9.17 7.58
C PHE A 52 -1.70 -8.06 8.62
N LEU A 53 -2.77 -7.59 9.28
CA LEU A 53 -2.70 -6.71 10.45
C LEU A 53 -2.92 -7.44 11.79
N GLN A 54 -3.17 -8.75 11.80
CA GLN A 54 -3.41 -9.54 13.02
C GLN A 54 -2.15 -10.02 13.72
N GLN A 55 -0.98 -9.55 13.27
CA GLN A 55 0.30 -9.88 13.89
C GLN A 55 0.28 -9.63 15.41
N PRO A 56 0.80 -10.58 16.22
CA PRO A 56 0.68 -10.54 17.68
C PRO A 56 1.43 -9.36 18.29
N LYS A 57 2.52 -8.92 17.66
CA LYS A 57 3.22 -7.67 17.95
C LYS A 57 3.18 -6.84 16.68
N LEU A 58 2.47 -5.72 16.73
CA LEU A 58 2.39 -4.78 15.63
C LEU A 58 2.31 -3.37 16.20
N SER A 59 3.25 -2.53 15.81
CA SER A 59 3.28 -1.10 16.06
C SER A 59 3.04 -0.41 14.72
N ILE A 60 2.02 0.45 14.63
CA ILE A 60 1.73 1.25 13.44
C ILE A 60 2.03 2.71 13.76
N PHE A 61 2.76 3.37 12.88
CA PHE A 61 3.15 4.78 12.99
C PHE A 61 2.51 5.55 11.85
N LEU A 62 2.00 6.74 12.16
CA LEU A 62 1.57 7.70 11.15
C LEU A 62 2.78 8.58 10.80
N ASP A 63 3.31 8.40 9.60
CA ASP A 63 4.52 9.10 9.15
C ASP A 63 4.18 10.48 8.55
N ALA A 64 3.11 10.53 7.75
CA ALA A 64 2.66 11.75 7.10
C ALA A 64 1.17 11.69 6.74
N ILE A 65 0.55 12.87 6.63
CA ILE A 65 -0.78 13.05 6.02
C ILE A 65 -0.64 14.01 4.84
N LEU A 66 -1.12 13.59 3.68
CA LEU A 66 -1.28 14.44 2.51
C LEU A 66 -2.76 14.79 2.34
N GLU A 67 -3.06 16.09 2.42
CA GLU A 67 -4.35 16.62 1.97
C GLU A 67 -4.31 16.79 0.45
N VAL A 68 -5.23 16.13 -0.25
CA VAL A 68 -5.41 16.26 -1.69
C VAL A 68 -6.62 17.15 -1.93
N GLY A 69 -6.34 18.32 -2.52
CA GLY A 69 -7.38 19.26 -2.95
C GLY A 69 -8.32 18.63 -3.99
N GLU A 70 -9.42 19.31 -4.29
CA GLU A 70 -10.47 18.78 -5.19
C GLU A 70 -9.96 18.43 -6.60
N LYS A 71 -8.84 19.02 -7.03
CA LYS A 71 -8.25 18.78 -8.35
C LYS A 71 -6.74 18.80 -8.30
N VAL A 72 -6.11 17.80 -8.90
CA VAL A 72 -4.70 17.77 -9.22
C VAL A 72 -4.56 18.06 -10.73
N ASP A 73 -4.01 19.22 -11.08
CA ASP A 73 -3.98 19.69 -12.48
C ASP A 73 -2.94 19.00 -13.39
N GLY A 74 -2.05 18.18 -12.81
CA GLY A 74 -1.05 17.42 -13.56
C GLY A 74 -0.46 16.27 -12.76
N PRO A 75 0.36 15.41 -13.39
CA PRO A 75 1.01 14.29 -12.70
C PRO A 75 1.78 14.80 -11.48
N THR A 76 1.49 14.20 -10.32
CA THR A 76 2.09 14.59 -9.03
C THR A 76 2.57 13.36 -8.30
N ILE A 77 3.82 13.38 -7.84
CA ILE A 77 4.36 12.34 -6.95
C ILE A 77 3.83 12.66 -5.55
N ALA A 78 2.89 11.84 -5.07
CA ALA A 78 2.26 12.04 -3.77
C ALA A 78 3.15 11.59 -2.60
N HIS A 79 4.02 10.62 -2.84
CA HIS A 79 4.94 10.07 -1.85
C HIS A 79 6.18 9.47 -2.52
N PHE A 80 7.33 9.61 -1.87
CA PHE A 80 8.60 9.05 -2.31
C PHE A 80 9.32 8.48 -1.10
N SER A 81 9.72 7.21 -1.19
CA SER A 81 10.50 6.51 -0.19
C SER A 81 11.66 5.77 -0.85
N GLU A 82 12.84 5.83 -0.24
CA GLU A 82 14.03 5.13 -0.69
C GLU A 82 14.56 4.23 0.43
N CYS A 83 14.74 2.94 0.13
CA CYS A 83 15.37 1.98 1.04
C CYS A 83 16.81 1.73 0.56
N ILE A 84 17.79 2.10 1.38
CA ILE A 84 19.21 1.93 1.05
C ILE A 84 19.67 0.55 1.51
N GLY A 85 20.14 -0.29 0.58
CA GLY A 85 20.72 -1.59 0.87
C GLY A 85 20.18 -2.70 -0.04
N GLU A 86 20.37 -3.95 0.37
CA GLU A 86 19.72 -5.08 -0.30
C GLU A 86 18.22 -5.04 -0.05
N ALA A 87 17.44 -5.29 -1.11
CA ALA A 87 15.99 -5.37 -0.98
C ALA A 87 15.63 -6.57 -0.09
N PRO A 88 14.96 -6.37 1.06
CA PRO A 88 14.46 -7.46 1.87
C PRO A 88 13.36 -8.22 1.11
N PRO A 89 13.04 -9.47 1.49
CA PRO A 89 11.79 -10.10 1.11
C PRO A 89 10.62 -9.20 1.50
N ALA A 90 9.75 -8.88 0.54
CA ALA A 90 8.64 -7.96 0.75
C ALA A 90 7.37 -8.48 0.06
N LEU A 91 6.22 -8.21 0.67
CA LEU A 91 4.91 -8.40 0.07
C LEU A 91 4.37 -7.03 -0.37
N HIS A 92 3.96 -6.92 -1.63
CA HIS A 92 3.31 -5.73 -2.17
C HIS A 92 1.93 -6.12 -2.72
N ALA A 93 0.90 -5.35 -2.38
CA ALA A 93 -0.46 -5.57 -2.87
C ALA A 93 -1.18 -4.22 -3.03
N ASN A 94 -1.93 -4.04 -4.12
CA ASN A 94 -2.59 -2.76 -4.44
C ASN A 94 -3.93 -2.54 -3.73
N LEU A 95 -4.56 -3.60 -3.22
CA LEU A 95 -5.84 -3.54 -2.49
C LEU A 95 -5.98 -4.74 -1.53
N PRO A 96 -5.12 -4.87 -0.49
CA PRO A 96 -5.16 -6.06 0.36
C PRO A 96 -6.41 -6.17 1.25
N ILE A 97 -7.28 -5.14 1.27
CA ILE A 97 -8.20 -4.89 2.42
C ILE A 97 -9.64 -4.64 2.00
N ASN A 98 -9.88 -4.03 0.83
CA ASN A 98 -11.20 -3.49 0.53
C ASN A 98 -11.57 -3.64 -0.95
N ASN A 99 -12.42 -4.64 -1.24
CA ASN A 99 -13.09 -4.81 -2.52
C ASN A 99 -14.54 -4.25 -2.49
N SER A 100 -14.74 -3.09 -1.86
CA SER A 100 -16.02 -2.36 -1.89
C SER A 100 -16.42 -1.85 -3.28
N GLY A 101 -15.62 -2.12 -4.31
CA GLY A 101 -15.77 -1.55 -5.66
C GLY A 101 -15.41 -0.06 -5.73
N ALA A 102 -14.92 0.54 -4.63
CA ALA A 102 -14.51 1.95 -4.60
C ALA A 102 -13.27 2.22 -5.47
N CYS A 103 -12.41 1.22 -5.66
CA CYS A 103 -11.19 1.31 -6.43
C CYS A 103 -11.06 0.13 -7.39
N SER A 104 -10.36 0.34 -8.50
CA SER A 104 -9.92 -0.72 -9.41
C SER A 104 -8.39 -0.72 -9.47
N SER A 105 -7.79 -1.90 -9.40
CA SER A 105 -6.35 -2.10 -9.55
C SER A 105 -6.03 -2.42 -11.01
N TYR A 106 -4.97 -1.81 -11.54
CA TYR A 106 -4.45 -2.09 -12.87
C TYR A 106 -2.94 -2.27 -12.76
N GLU A 107 -2.41 -3.30 -13.41
CA GLU A 107 -0.98 -3.60 -13.41
C GLU A 107 -0.39 -3.37 -14.79
N TRP A 108 0.85 -2.90 -14.83
CA TRP A 108 1.59 -2.72 -16.07
C TRP A 108 2.45 -3.96 -16.34
N HIS A 109 2.45 -4.39 -17.62
CA HIS A 109 3.30 -5.47 -18.10
C HIS A 109 4.08 -5.04 -19.35
N PRO A 110 5.33 -5.51 -19.50
CA PRO A 110 6.09 -5.31 -20.72
C PRO A 110 5.51 -6.18 -21.86
N GLY A 111 4.95 -5.53 -22.88
CA GLY A 111 4.41 -6.19 -24.07
C GLY A 111 2.92 -6.56 -23.98
N ASP A 112 2.39 -7.07 -25.09
CA ASP A 112 0.99 -7.54 -25.18
C ASP A 112 0.93 -8.99 -24.71
N LEU A 113 0.71 -9.20 -23.42
CA LEU A 113 0.46 -10.53 -22.85
C LEU A 113 -1.01 -10.92 -23.05
N SER A 114 -1.25 -12.17 -23.42
CA SER A 114 -2.58 -12.78 -23.33
C SER A 114 -2.95 -13.10 -21.88
N ASP A 115 -4.25 -13.25 -21.60
CA ASP A 115 -4.76 -13.60 -20.26
C ASP A 115 -4.08 -14.86 -19.69
N GLU A 116 -3.79 -15.85 -20.54
CA GLU A 116 -3.14 -17.12 -20.16
C GLU A 116 -1.64 -16.96 -19.86
N GLU A 117 -0.97 -15.97 -20.47
CA GLU A 117 0.41 -15.61 -20.16
C GLU A 117 0.48 -14.80 -18.86
N PHE A 118 -0.52 -13.96 -18.60
CA PHE A 118 -0.63 -13.21 -17.36
C PHE A 118 -0.84 -14.11 -16.14
N GLU A 119 -1.77 -15.09 -16.21
CA GLU A 119 -2.00 -16.04 -15.10
C GLU A 119 -0.70 -16.78 -14.70
N LYS A 120 0.10 -17.22 -15.68
CA LYS A 120 1.37 -17.92 -15.44
C LYS A 120 2.45 -17.05 -14.78
N LEU A 121 2.41 -15.72 -14.97
CA LEU A 121 3.32 -14.79 -14.30
C LEU A 121 2.95 -14.61 -12.83
N THR A 122 1.66 -14.69 -12.49
CA THR A 122 1.19 -14.55 -11.10
C THR A 122 1.46 -15.80 -10.25
N GLU A 123 1.62 -16.98 -10.87
CA GLU A 123 1.95 -18.24 -10.17
C GLU A 123 3.45 -18.47 -9.93
N ASN A 124 4.34 -17.74 -10.62
CA ASN A 124 5.79 -17.90 -10.51
C ASN A 124 6.47 -16.63 -9.95
N GLU A 125 7.72 -16.74 -9.48
CA GLU A 125 8.56 -15.59 -9.15
C GLU A 125 8.69 -14.66 -10.36
N TYR A 126 7.87 -13.62 -10.43
CA TYR A 126 7.93 -12.62 -11.48
C TYR A 126 9.17 -11.73 -11.27
N THR A 127 10.12 -11.81 -12.19
CA THR A 127 11.22 -10.84 -12.25
C THR A 127 10.66 -9.54 -12.82
N ARG A 128 10.55 -8.50 -11.99
CA ARG A 128 10.01 -7.20 -12.42
C ARG A 128 10.95 -6.57 -13.46
N GLU A 129 10.42 -6.30 -14.65
CA GLU A 129 11.08 -5.43 -15.62
C GLU A 129 10.80 -3.96 -15.33
N PRO A 130 11.78 -3.06 -15.51
CA PRO A 130 11.57 -1.64 -15.24
C PRO A 130 10.73 -0.98 -16.33
N PHE A 131 9.76 -0.15 -15.91
CA PHE A 131 8.94 0.66 -16.81
C PHE A 131 9.76 1.68 -17.61
N LEU A 132 10.77 2.30 -16.98
CA LEU A 132 11.71 3.24 -17.58
C LEU A 132 13.12 3.00 -17.03
N LYS A 133 14.14 3.17 -17.88
CA LYS A 133 15.56 3.18 -17.51
C LYS A 133 16.16 4.52 -17.93
N PHE A 134 17.01 5.07 -17.08
CA PHE A 134 17.85 6.23 -17.40
C PHE A 134 19.31 5.75 -17.42
N ASP A 135 20.04 6.09 -18.48
CA ASP A 135 21.47 5.76 -18.65
C ASP A 135 22.39 6.67 -17.80
#